data_AF-A0A6L6YFW3-F1
#
_entry.id   AF-A0A6L6YFW3-F1
#
_cell.length_a   1.000
_cell.length_b   1.000
_cell.length_c   1.000
_cell.angle_alpha   90.00
_cell.angle_beta   90.00
_cell.angle_gamma   90.00
#
_symmetry.space_group_name_H-M   'P 1'
#
loop_
_entity.id
_entity.type
_entity.pdbx_description
1 polymer ?
#
loop_
_entity_poly.entity_id
_entity_poly.type
_entity_poly.pdbx_seq_one_letter_code
_entity_poly.pdbx_strand_id
1 'polypeptide(L)'
;MAKEAEIISEQRKGLWRKPDGSPVSCTEKIKVMDENYEEISEMLREALDDAVLMGCSEKAFKAVYLGFLNQLHSNYPEQTEESDEEK
;
A
#
# COMPACT_ATOMS: atom_id res chain seq x y z
N MET A 1 15.61 12.25 -4.90
CA MET A 1 14.67 13.29 -4.43
C MET A 1 13.56 13.53 -5.46
N ALA A 2 13.52 14.62 -6.25
CA ALA A 2 12.35 14.93 -7.11
C ALA A 2 12.02 13.88 -8.19
N LYS A 3 13.05 13.28 -8.82
CA LYS A 3 12.85 12.25 -9.86
C LYS A 3 12.37 10.90 -9.31
N GLU A 4 12.70 10.57 -8.06
CA GLU A 4 12.20 9.34 -7.42
C GLU A 4 10.73 9.47 -7.05
N ALA A 5 10.33 10.62 -6.49
CA ALA A 5 8.93 10.92 -6.20
C ALA A 5 8.04 10.89 -7.46
N GLU A 6 8.56 11.37 -8.59
CA GLU A 6 7.85 11.39 -9.88
C GLU A 6 7.71 9.98 -10.52
N ILE A 7 8.73 9.12 -10.37
CA ILE A 7 8.69 7.71 -10.82
C ILE A 7 7.74 6.87 -9.94
N ILE A 8 7.74 7.09 -8.62
CA ILE A 8 6.78 6.44 -7.73
C ILE A 8 5.36 6.89 -8.08
N SER A 9 5.14 8.18 -8.32
CA SER A 9 3.86 8.77 -8.76
C SER A 9 3.26 8.10 -10.02
N GLU A 10 4.04 7.89 -11.08
CA GLU A 10 3.56 7.25 -12.31
C GLU A 10 3.29 5.74 -12.14
N GLN A 11 4.05 5.04 -11.29
CA GLN A 11 3.77 3.64 -10.95
C GLN A 11 2.52 3.47 -10.06
N ARG A 12 2.07 4.53 -9.39
CA ARG A 12 0.91 4.49 -8.48
C ARG A 12 -0.45 4.73 -9.14
N LYS A 13 -0.48 5.22 -10.38
CA LYS A 13 -1.72 5.49 -11.13
C LYS A 13 -2.54 4.20 -11.31
N GLY A 14 -3.66 4.08 -10.59
CA GLY A 14 -4.57 2.94 -10.69
C GLY A 14 -4.16 1.71 -9.87
N LEU A 15 -3.29 1.88 -8.86
CA LEU A 15 -3.04 0.84 -7.85
C LEU A 15 -4.28 0.57 -7.01
N TRP A 16 -4.93 1.64 -6.56
CA TRP A 16 -6.08 1.57 -5.67
C TRP A 16 -7.35 1.35 -6.50
N ARG A 17 -8.00 0.20 -6.29
CA ARG A 17 -9.19 -0.22 -7.04
C ARG A 17 -10.37 -0.47 -6.12
N LYS A 18 -11.55 -0.19 -6.64
CA LYS A 18 -12.83 -0.56 -6.03
C LYS A 18 -13.09 -2.06 -6.22
N PRO A 19 -14.08 -2.65 -5.52
CA PRO A 19 -14.43 -4.07 -5.66
C PRO A 19 -14.80 -4.50 -7.09
N ASP A 20 -15.36 -3.56 -7.87
CA ASP A 20 -15.70 -3.78 -9.28
C ASP A 20 -14.48 -3.70 -10.23
N GLY A 21 -13.29 -3.44 -9.69
CA GLY A 21 -12.03 -3.32 -10.42
C GLY A 21 -11.77 -1.94 -11.04
N SER A 22 -12.73 -1.01 -10.96
CA SER A 22 -12.54 0.38 -11.39
C SER A 22 -11.53 1.10 -10.47
N PRO A 23 -10.79 2.10 -10.98
CA PRO A 23 -9.85 2.86 -10.14
C PRO A 23 -10.61 3.73 -9.13
N VAL A 24 -10.04 3.89 -7.94
CA VAL A 24 -10.46 4.96 -7.03
C VAL A 24 -10.17 6.30 -7.73
N SER A 25 -11.18 7.16 -7.86
CA SER A 25 -11.11 8.42 -8.63
C SER A 25 -11.02 9.68 -7.76
N CYS A 26 -11.48 9.62 -6.50
CA CYS A 26 -11.40 10.74 -5.56
C CYS A 26 -9.93 11.03 -5.19
N THR A 27 -9.48 12.25 -5.48
CA THR A 27 -8.10 12.71 -5.26
C THR A 27 -7.68 12.64 -3.80
N GLU A 28 -8.57 12.98 -2.88
CA GLU A 28 -8.33 12.97 -1.44
C GLU A 28 -8.14 11.54 -0.93
N LYS A 29 -8.95 10.58 -1.43
CA LYS A 29 -8.80 9.16 -1.08
C LYS A 29 -7.48 8.61 -1.60
N ILE A 30 -7.11 8.92 -2.86
CA ILE A 30 -5.83 8.50 -3.44
C ILE A 30 -4.67 9.06 -2.59
N LYS A 31 -4.75 10.33 -2.19
CA LYS A 31 -3.72 10.96 -1.36
C LYS A 31 -3.51 10.21 -0.04
N VAL A 32 -4.59 9.89 0.68
CA VAL A 32 -4.50 9.12 1.94
C VAL A 32 -3.88 7.73 1.71
N MET A 33 -4.26 7.05 0.62
CA MET A 33 -3.71 5.74 0.30
C MET A 33 -2.22 5.80 -0.08
N ASP A 34 -1.79 6.85 -0.78
CA ASP A 34 -0.38 7.09 -1.11
C ASP A 34 0.46 7.41 0.14
N GLU A 35 -0.05 8.23 1.06
CA GLU A 35 0.59 8.50 2.35
C GLU A 35 0.77 7.21 3.16
N ASN A 36 -0.29 6.40 3.29
CA ASN A 36 -0.22 5.10 3.97
C ASN A 36 0.82 4.17 3.32
N TYR A 37 0.89 4.13 2.00
CA TYR A 37 1.85 3.29 1.28
C TYR A 37 3.29 3.73 1.54
N GLU A 38 3.56 5.03 1.56
CA GLU A 38 4.88 5.59 1.84
C GLU A 38 5.32 5.22 3.26
N GLU A 39 4.46 5.44 4.26
CA GLU A 39 4.74 5.10 5.66
C GLU A 39 5.02 3.59 5.85
N ILE A 40 4.17 2.73 5.28
CA ILE A 40 4.37 1.27 5.36
C ILE A 40 5.65 0.84 4.64
N SER A 41 5.96 1.45 3.50
CA SER A 41 7.16 1.14 2.73
C SER A 41 8.43 1.48 3.50
N GLU A 42 8.45 2.60 4.21
CA GLU A 42 9.57 3.00 5.07
C GLU A 42 9.73 2.02 6.23
N MET A 43 8.65 1.72 6.97
CA MET A 43 8.70 0.75 8.07
C MET A 43 9.16 -0.64 7.63
N LEU A 44 8.68 -1.12 6.47
CA LEU A 44 9.08 -2.42 5.94
C LEU A 44 10.55 -2.44 5.48
N ARG A 45 11.08 -1.31 5.00
CA ARG A 45 12.49 -1.20 4.62
C ARG A 45 13.38 -1.26 5.85
N GLU A 46 13.06 -0.51 6.90
CA GLU A 46 13.79 -0.56 8.17
C GLU A 46 13.77 -1.97 8.77
N ALA A 47 12.59 -2.60 8.82
CA ALA A 47 12.46 -3.96 9.33
C ALA A 47 13.23 -5.00 8.47
N LEU A 48 13.29 -4.80 7.16
CA LEU A 48 14.08 -5.65 6.26
C LEU A 48 15.58 -5.45 6.50
N ASP A 49 16.05 -4.21 6.61
CA ASP A 49 17.46 -3.88 6.86
C ASP A 49 17.92 -4.49 8.19
N ASP A 50 17.10 -4.37 9.25
CA ASP A 50 17.35 -5.01 10.54
C ASP A 50 17.40 -6.54 10.40
N ALA A 51 16.46 -7.15 9.68
CA ALA A 51 16.46 -8.60 9.48
C ALA A 51 17.73 -9.07 8.77
N VAL A 52 18.16 -8.36 7.72
CA VAL A 52 19.39 -8.67 6.99
C VAL A 52 20.62 -8.48 7.87
N LEU A 53 20.68 -7.40 8.66
CA LEU A 53 21.77 -7.14 9.60
C LEU A 53 21.88 -8.24 10.68
N MET A 54 20.74 -8.81 11.08
CA MET A 54 20.65 -9.94 12.01
C MET A 54 20.89 -11.31 11.37
N GLY A 55 21.20 -11.36 10.07
CA GLY A 55 21.56 -12.59 9.35
C GLY A 55 20.39 -13.34 8.71
N CYS A 56 19.20 -12.76 8.65
CA CYS A 56 18.08 -13.32 7.89
C CYS A 56 18.29 -13.14 6.39
N SER A 57 17.74 -14.06 5.58
CA SER A 57 17.64 -13.83 4.13
C SER A 57 16.48 -12.89 3.81
N GLU A 58 16.70 -11.93 2.91
CA GLU A 58 15.66 -11.03 2.39
C GLU A 58 14.45 -11.81 1.84
N LYS A 59 14.70 -12.92 1.13
CA LYS A 59 13.63 -13.77 0.58
C LYS A 59 12.74 -14.35 1.70
N ALA A 60 13.34 -14.82 2.79
CA ALA A 60 12.59 -15.36 3.92
C ALA A 60 11.78 -14.26 4.63
N PHE A 61 12.37 -13.08 4.85
CA PHE A 61 11.67 -11.92 5.41
C PHE A 61 10.43 -11.57 4.58
N LYS A 62 10.59 -11.43 3.25
CA LYS A 62 9.49 -11.14 2.33
C LYS A 62 8.39 -12.20 2.38
N ALA A 63 8.76 -13.48 2.45
CA ALA A 63 7.77 -14.56 2.54
C ALA A 63 6.95 -14.51 3.84
N VAL A 64 7.57 -14.18 4.97
CA VAL A 64 6.87 -14.02 6.26
C VAL A 64 5.87 -12.88 6.19
N TYR A 65 6.28 -11.71 5.69
CA TYR A 65 5.39 -10.55 5.61
C TYR A 65 4.27 -10.70 4.57
N LEU A 66 4.54 -11.35 3.43
CA LEU A 66 3.47 -11.71 2.49
C LEU A 66 2.44 -12.66 3.12
N GLY A 67 2.91 -13.63 3.91
CA GLY A 67 2.03 -14.51 4.67
C GLY A 67 1.19 -13.76 5.71
N PHE A 68 1.76 -12.76 6.38
CA PHE A 68 1.05 -11.88 7.30
C PHE A 68 -0.01 -11.04 6.59
N LEU A 69 0.33 -10.38 5.47
CA LEU A 69 -0.60 -9.56 4.68
C LEU A 69 -1.82 -10.37 4.22
N ASN A 70 -1.63 -11.63 3.82
CA ASN A 70 -2.72 -12.52 3.39
C ASN A 70 -3.70 -12.92 4.52
N GLN A 71 -3.32 -12.74 5.79
CA GLN A 71 -4.16 -13.03 6.95
C GLN A 71 -4.92 -11.81 7.47
N LEU A 72 -4.60 -10.62 6.96
CA LEU A 72 -5.30 -9.41 7.34
C LEU A 72 -6.70 -9.38 6.71
N HIS A 73 -7.67 -8.91 7.49
CA HIS A 73 -9.04 -8.70 7.04
C HIS A 73 -9.50 -7.32 7.48
N SER A 74 -10.29 -6.65 6.62
CA SER A 74 -10.92 -5.38 6.98
C SER A 74 -12.07 -5.60 7.95
N ASN A 75 -12.19 -4.73 8.95
CA ASN A 75 -13.38 -4.65 9.82
C ASN A 75 -14.53 -3.85 9.19
N TYR A 76 -14.28 -3.24 8.03
CA TYR A 76 -15.26 -2.45 7.28
C TYR A 76 -15.64 -3.19 5.99
N PRO A 77 -16.92 -3.16 5.60
CA PRO A 77 -17.33 -3.70 4.30
C PRO A 77 -16.69 -2.90 3.17
N GLU A 78 -16.48 -3.55 2.04
CA GLU A 78 -15.98 -2.87 0.85
C GLU A 78 -16.99 -1.82 0.38
N GLN A 79 -16.49 -0.66 -0.05
CA GLN A 79 -17.31 0.48 -0.48
C GLN A 79 -17.52 0.44 -2.00
N THR A 80 -18.75 0.70 -2.43
CA THR A 80 -19.16 0.82 -3.84
C THR A 80 -19.52 2.27 -4.18
N GLU A 81 -19.57 2.63 -5.48
CA GLU A 81 -19.78 4.00 -6.00
C GLU A 81 -20.82 4.87 -5.24
N GLU A 82 -21.90 4.29 -4.73
CA GLU A 82 -22.95 5.02 -3.97
C GLU A 82 -22.46 5.66 -2.65
N SER A 83 -21.33 5.24 -2.08
CA SER A 83 -20.80 5.81 -0.83
C SER A 83 -20.20 7.21 -0.98
N ASP A 84 -20.03 7.69 -2.20
CA ASP A 84 -19.32 8.93 -2.50
C ASP A 84 -20.27 10.13 -2.70
N GLU A 85 -21.58 9.91 -2.66
CA GLU A 85 -22.62 10.95 -2.82
C GLU A 85 -23.14 11.57 -1.50
N GLU A 86 -22.70 11.10 -0.31
CA GLU A 86 -23.10 11.70 0.97
C GLU A 86 -22.00 12.59 1.60
N LYS A 87 -21.81 13.79 1.04
CA LYS A 87 -21.90 15.11 1.74
C LYS A 87 -21.29 16.27 0.95
#